data_AF-A0A346SIE9-F1
#
_entry.id   AF-A0A346SIE9-F1
#
_cell.length_a   1.000
_cell.length_b   1.000
_cell.length_c   1.000
_cell.angle_alpha   90.00
_cell.angle_beta   90.00
_cell.angle_gamma   90.00
#
_symmetry.space_group_name_H-M   'P 1'
#
loop_
_entity.id
_entity.type
_entity.pdbx_description
1 polymer ?
#
loop_
_entity_poly.entity_id
_entity_poly.type
_entity_poly.pdbx_seq_one_letter_code
_entity_poly.pdbx_strand_id
1 'polypeptide(L)'
;MLDVLFYLSMVISILVALLYFRDLGDIPQLFMKTKRSNVDRFIRHEYRFLSIGLGAWAVSALSYLLLAGGNGWVFWIGTFLTLALVAFTWIYVHVGLRNQKETAQYYSIEEAKEFVSPTTQVIVLEKDGVARAHPQPQIMRPHLAGTEDGLAGENVVMTFCAIANLGLGYTPEVEGQKIDLEVLAQHGNNLVLRDNNTGEPLQQIYGFRAKDQDTATSGPVCPLRPTLMMRPWPTFRMTFRGFQKAYPDGTVFLNKPPSNPLLYLLDFAMELAFNATIQKHHTEARPIMQNLERSIDPRLPTKSYVWGVNIGEDACCWTDDFVVANSNLINTEVGGQALVLAWDPIYESLSVWVNDTGEPVSKIDFFGATPQGQLQRSPDVKPGLFWHVWSEFFPHTDINRSGNSNSRTGQAA
;
A
#
# COMPACT_ATOMS: atom_id res chain seq x y z
N MET A 1 29.40 40.59 3.72
CA MET A 1 29.00 39.60 4.75
C MET A 1 27.51 39.30 4.68
N LEU A 2 26.65 40.33 4.69
CA LEU A 2 25.19 40.17 4.60
C LEU A 2 24.73 39.50 3.29
N ASP A 3 25.34 39.83 2.15
CA ASP A 3 25.03 39.15 0.88
C ASP A 3 25.34 37.65 0.93
N VAL A 4 26.50 37.28 1.49
CA VAL A 4 26.91 35.87 1.63
C VAL A 4 25.92 35.13 2.52
N LEU A 5 25.51 35.75 3.63
CA LEU A 5 24.51 35.17 4.54
C LEU A 5 23.16 34.97 3.83
N PHE A 6 22.69 35.98 3.10
CA PHE A 6 21.46 35.94 2.32
C PHE A 6 21.45 34.80 1.30
N TYR A 7 22.49 34.71 0.46
CA TYR A 7 22.55 33.71 -0.61
C TYR A 7 22.71 32.30 -0.04
N LEU A 8 23.57 32.13 0.96
CA LEU A 8 23.77 30.83 1.59
C LEU A 8 22.49 30.31 2.25
N SER A 9 21.77 31.16 2.98
CA SER A 9 20.55 30.74 3.68
C SER A 9 19.39 30.49 2.70
N MET A 10 19.30 31.26 1.60
CA MET A 10 18.35 30.98 0.52
C MET A 10 18.63 29.64 -0.16
N VAL A 11 19.89 29.34 -0.47
CA VAL A 11 20.29 28.05 -1.06
C VAL A 11 19.93 26.89 -0.13
N ILE A 12 20.22 27.00 1.18
CA ILE A 12 19.85 25.97 2.16
C ILE A 12 18.33 25.75 2.16
N SER A 13 17.54 26.82 2.16
CA SER A 13 16.08 26.74 2.16
C SER A 13 15.54 26.01 0.91
N ILE A 14 16.01 26.40 -0.27
CA ILE A 14 15.60 25.78 -1.54
C ILE A 14 16.04 24.31 -1.59
N LEU A 15 17.25 23.98 -1.13
CA LEU A 15 17.73 22.60 -1.11
C LEU A 15 16.86 21.72 -0.21
N VAL A 16 16.49 22.20 0.98
CA VAL A 16 15.56 21.48 1.87
C VAL A 16 14.21 21.27 1.18
N ALA A 17 13.65 22.31 0.56
CA ALA A 17 12.37 22.23 -0.15
C ALA A 17 12.40 21.23 -1.32
N LEU A 18 13.48 21.24 -2.11
CA LEU A 18 13.69 20.29 -3.21
C LEU A 18 13.83 18.85 -2.72
N LEU A 19 14.56 18.63 -1.62
CA LEU A 19 14.72 17.30 -1.05
C LEU A 19 13.40 16.78 -0.46
N TYR A 20 12.63 17.65 0.21
CA TYR A 20 11.30 17.32 0.72
C TYR A 20 10.34 16.94 -0.42
N PHE A 21 10.30 17.76 -1.48
CA PHE A 21 9.50 17.48 -2.67
C PHE A 21 9.92 16.16 -3.34
N ARG A 22 11.22 15.92 -3.51
CA ARG A 22 11.74 14.70 -4.13
C ARG A 22 11.43 13.43 -3.33
N ASP A 23 11.70 13.46 -2.02
CA ASP A 23 11.74 12.25 -1.20
C ASP A 23 10.36 11.86 -0.66
N LEU A 24 9.43 12.80 -0.46
CA LEU A 24 8.05 12.51 -0.03
C LEU A 24 6.98 12.77 -1.12
N GLY A 25 7.30 13.49 -2.19
CA GLY A 25 6.36 13.71 -3.29
C GLY A 25 6.31 12.54 -4.27
N ASP A 26 5.11 12.22 -4.75
CA ASP A 26 4.91 11.20 -5.79
C ASP A 26 5.30 11.69 -7.19
N ILE A 27 5.10 12.98 -7.48
CA ILE A 27 5.37 13.55 -8.81
C ILE A 27 6.85 13.41 -9.20
N PRO A 28 7.83 13.74 -8.34
CA PRO A 28 9.24 13.55 -8.69
C PRO A 28 9.58 12.10 -9.00
N GLN A 29 8.95 11.15 -8.32
CA GLN A 29 9.20 9.72 -8.55
C GLN A 29 8.77 9.26 -9.94
N LEU A 30 7.94 10.01 -10.67
CA LEU A 30 7.65 9.74 -12.09
C LEU A 30 8.88 9.94 -12.99
N PHE A 31 9.80 10.81 -12.59
CA PHE A 31 10.90 11.29 -13.43
C PHE A 31 12.29 10.96 -12.87
N MET A 32 12.41 10.66 -11.59
CA MET A 32 13.69 10.39 -10.94
C MET A 32 13.62 9.26 -9.93
N LYS A 33 14.77 8.61 -9.75
CA LYS A 33 14.95 7.56 -8.77
C LYS A 33 15.11 8.12 -7.36
N THR A 34 14.33 7.59 -6.45
CA THR A 34 14.44 7.86 -5.01
C THR A 34 14.89 6.58 -4.30
N LYS A 35 15.81 6.72 -3.34
CA LYS A 35 16.30 5.58 -2.53
C LYS A 35 15.44 5.43 -1.28
N ARG A 36 15.20 4.19 -0.83
CA ARG A 36 14.45 3.92 0.41
C ARG A 36 14.97 4.72 1.60
N SER A 37 16.28 4.70 1.79
CA SER A 37 16.95 5.36 2.91
C SER A 37 16.68 6.87 2.99
N ASN A 38 16.45 7.52 1.85
CA ASN A 38 16.15 8.95 1.80
C ASN A 38 14.71 9.21 2.25
N VAL A 39 13.75 8.43 1.73
CA VAL A 39 12.34 8.47 2.14
C VAL A 39 12.25 8.28 3.66
N ASP A 40 12.86 7.21 4.17
CA ASP A 40 12.87 6.88 5.60
C ASP A 40 13.46 7.99 6.46
N ARG A 41 14.57 8.60 6.01
CA ARG A 41 15.19 9.73 6.73
C ARG A 41 14.28 10.95 6.77
N PHE A 42 13.59 11.25 5.67
CA PHE A 42 12.65 12.37 5.63
C PHE A 42 11.41 12.11 6.48
N ILE A 43 10.85 10.90 6.47
CA ILE A 43 9.73 10.53 7.32
C ILE A 43 10.07 10.72 8.81
N ARG A 44 11.23 10.23 9.25
CA ARG A 44 11.66 10.34 10.67
C ARG A 44 11.98 11.76 11.13
N HIS A 45 12.36 12.64 10.20
CA HIS A 45 12.92 13.96 10.53
C HIS A 45 12.24 15.10 9.77
N GLU A 46 11.02 14.87 9.28
CA GLU A 46 10.26 15.81 8.43
C GLU A 46 10.26 17.22 9.03
N TYR A 47 9.72 17.36 10.24
CA TYR A 47 9.61 18.66 10.89
C TYR A 47 10.97 19.29 11.21
N ARG A 48 12.03 18.49 11.43
CA ARG A 48 13.38 19.01 11.62
C ARG A 48 13.92 19.61 10.32
N PHE A 49 13.75 18.91 9.20
CA PHE A 49 14.12 19.44 7.88
C PHE A 49 13.32 20.70 7.56
N LEU A 50 11.99 20.68 7.71
CA LEU A 50 11.15 21.85 7.48
C LEU A 50 11.54 23.03 8.38
N SER A 51 11.87 22.79 9.64
CA SER A 51 12.35 23.84 10.56
C SER A 51 13.69 24.43 10.12
N ILE A 52 14.64 23.61 9.65
CA ILE A 52 15.90 24.09 9.09
C ILE A 52 15.65 24.93 7.83
N GLY A 53 14.79 24.46 6.92
CA GLY A 53 14.45 25.17 5.69
C GLY A 53 13.75 26.51 5.97
N LEU A 54 12.83 26.55 6.92
CA LEU A 54 12.12 27.76 7.36
C LEU A 54 13.06 28.73 8.08
N GLY A 55 13.93 28.23 8.96
CA GLY A 55 14.94 29.05 9.65
C GLY A 55 15.92 29.69 8.66
N ALA A 56 16.40 28.93 7.67
CA ALA A 56 17.28 29.44 6.62
C ALA A 56 16.58 30.48 5.73
N TRP A 57 15.30 30.26 5.40
CA TRP A 57 14.48 31.27 4.72
C TRP A 57 14.32 32.54 5.56
N ALA A 58 14.02 32.42 6.86
CA ALA A 58 13.86 33.57 7.75
C ALA A 58 15.14 34.41 7.87
N VAL A 59 16.32 33.76 7.92
CA VAL A 59 17.63 34.45 7.87
C VAL A 59 17.81 35.19 6.54
N SER A 60 17.37 34.60 5.43
CA SER A 60 17.42 35.26 4.11
C SER A 60 16.50 36.48 4.07
N ALA A 61 15.26 36.33 4.55
CA ALA A 61 14.27 37.39 4.62
C ALA A 61 14.72 38.55 5.52
N LEU A 62 15.28 38.25 6.69
CA LEU A 62 15.86 39.26 7.59
C LEU A 62 17.01 40.02 6.91
N SER A 63 17.92 39.28 6.27
CA SER A 63 19.06 39.88 5.56
C SER A 63 18.61 40.82 4.46
N TYR A 64 17.58 40.43 3.70
CA TYR A 64 17.04 41.22 2.58
C TYR A 64 16.18 42.40 3.03
N LEU A 65 15.15 42.15 3.84
CA LEU A 65 14.13 43.14 4.16
C LEU A 65 14.60 44.19 5.17
N LEU A 66 15.50 43.82 6.09
CA LEU A 66 15.90 44.69 7.20
C LEU A 66 17.36 45.13 7.15
N LEU A 67 18.24 44.35 6.50
CA LEU A 67 19.68 44.63 6.49
C LEU A 67 20.22 45.00 5.10
N ALA A 68 19.33 45.15 4.11
CA ALA A 68 19.67 45.51 2.73
C ALA A 68 20.72 44.58 2.07
N GLY A 69 20.77 43.32 2.46
CA GLY A 69 21.63 42.29 1.86
C GLY A 69 20.92 41.49 0.77
N GLY A 70 21.63 41.11 -0.28
CA GLY A 70 21.11 40.28 -1.35
C GLY A 70 20.38 41.03 -2.46
N ASN A 71 19.72 40.28 -3.33
CA ASN A 71 19.02 40.81 -4.50
C ASN A 71 17.54 40.45 -4.46
N GLY A 72 16.66 41.43 -4.68
CA GLY A 72 15.20 41.26 -4.60
C GLY A 72 14.63 40.22 -5.56
N TRP A 73 15.14 40.10 -6.79
CA TRP A 73 14.62 39.07 -7.72
C TRP A 73 14.95 37.65 -7.23
N VAL A 74 16.15 37.47 -6.67
CA VAL A 74 16.55 36.18 -6.06
C VAL A 74 15.69 35.88 -4.85
N PHE A 75 15.41 36.88 -4.00
CA PHE A 75 14.57 36.70 -2.82
C PHE A 75 13.16 36.25 -3.18
N TRP A 76 12.48 36.96 -4.10
CA TRP A 76 11.09 36.67 -4.44
C TRP A 76 10.94 35.36 -5.22
N ILE A 77 11.81 35.08 -6.19
CA ILE A 77 11.78 33.81 -6.92
C ILE A 77 12.11 32.64 -5.98
N GLY A 78 13.15 32.77 -5.16
CA GLY A 78 13.53 31.75 -4.20
C GLY A 78 12.44 31.49 -3.16
N THR A 79 11.82 32.55 -2.63
CA THR A 79 10.68 32.42 -1.71
C THR A 79 9.50 31.72 -2.37
N PHE A 80 9.10 32.15 -3.57
CA PHE A 80 8.00 31.50 -4.28
C PHE A 80 8.28 30.02 -4.56
N LEU A 81 9.49 29.68 -5.02
CA LEU A 81 9.88 28.31 -5.29
C LEU A 81 9.87 27.44 -4.02
N THR A 82 10.48 27.93 -2.93
CA THR A 82 10.48 27.23 -1.64
C THR A 82 9.06 27.00 -1.15
N LEU A 83 8.21 28.03 -1.16
CA LEU A 83 6.82 27.94 -0.73
C LEU A 83 6.03 26.97 -1.61
N ALA A 84 6.18 27.04 -2.94
CA ALA A 84 5.48 26.17 -3.87
C ALA A 84 5.84 24.70 -3.62
N LEU A 85 7.14 24.38 -3.49
CA LEU A 85 7.60 23.01 -3.25
C LEU A 85 7.14 22.46 -1.89
N VAL A 86 7.30 23.25 -0.82
CA VAL A 86 6.91 22.83 0.53
C VAL A 86 5.39 22.72 0.66
N ALA A 87 4.66 23.77 0.25
CA ALA A 87 3.20 23.79 0.36
C ALA A 87 2.57 22.70 -0.50
N PHE A 88 3.05 22.49 -1.74
CA PHE A 88 2.54 21.42 -2.59
C PHE A 88 2.70 20.05 -1.93
N THR A 89 3.92 19.70 -1.50
CA THR A 89 4.16 18.38 -0.88
C THR A 89 3.39 18.21 0.41
N TRP A 90 3.41 19.21 1.30
CA TRP A 90 2.73 19.13 2.58
C TRP A 90 1.21 19.02 2.42
N ILE A 91 0.62 19.84 1.56
CA ILE A 91 -0.83 19.79 1.26
C ILE A 91 -1.16 18.44 0.61
N TYR A 92 -0.39 17.99 -0.37
CA TYR A 92 -0.65 16.72 -1.05
C TYR A 92 -0.67 15.54 -0.06
N VAL A 93 0.38 15.44 0.77
CA VAL A 93 0.57 14.31 1.69
C VAL A 93 -0.38 14.36 2.88
N HIS A 94 -0.46 15.49 3.59
CA HIS A 94 -1.18 15.56 4.87
C HIS A 94 -2.65 15.95 4.74
N VAL A 95 -3.02 16.64 3.65
CA VAL A 95 -4.39 17.14 3.45
C VAL A 95 -5.07 16.42 2.29
N GLY A 96 -4.39 16.27 1.16
CA GLY A 96 -4.99 15.86 -0.10
C GLY A 96 -5.41 14.39 -0.13
N LEU A 97 -4.63 13.50 0.48
CA LEU A 97 -4.98 12.08 0.51
C LEU A 97 -6.25 11.82 1.33
N ARG A 98 -6.54 12.63 2.36
CA ARG A 98 -7.75 12.53 3.21
C ARG A 98 -8.01 11.10 3.68
N ASN A 99 -7.03 10.51 4.36
CA ASN A 99 -7.16 9.16 4.89
C ASN A 99 -8.37 9.02 5.84
N GLN A 100 -9.01 7.85 5.85
CA GLN A 100 -10.24 7.59 6.61
C GLN A 100 -10.05 6.38 7.54
N LYS A 101 -8.88 6.28 8.19
CA LYS A 101 -8.55 5.14 9.06
C LYS A 101 -9.52 4.94 10.23
N GLU A 102 -10.18 6.00 10.68
CA GLU A 102 -11.13 6.00 11.82
C GLU A 102 -12.52 6.55 11.43
N THR A 103 -12.65 7.17 10.26
CA THR A 103 -13.83 7.94 9.85
C THR A 103 -14.53 7.37 8.63
N ALA A 104 -14.11 6.19 8.15
CA ALA A 104 -14.68 5.57 6.96
C ALA A 104 -16.17 5.32 7.13
N GLN A 105 -16.94 5.59 6.07
CA GLN A 105 -18.37 5.36 6.03
C GLN A 105 -18.68 4.14 5.17
N TYR A 106 -19.47 3.22 5.74
CA TYR A 106 -19.89 1.98 5.11
C TYR A 106 -21.39 2.03 4.88
N TYR A 107 -21.79 1.71 3.65
CA TYR A 107 -23.17 1.82 3.18
C TYR A 107 -23.71 0.46 2.79
N SER A 108 -25.04 0.36 2.69
CA SER A 108 -25.68 -0.85 2.19
C SER A 108 -25.29 -1.11 0.73
N ILE A 109 -25.42 -2.37 0.31
CA ILE A 109 -25.24 -2.76 -1.09
C ILE A 109 -26.17 -1.98 -2.03
N GLU A 110 -27.42 -1.75 -1.64
CA GLU A 110 -28.39 -1.04 -2.49
C GLU A 110 -27.94 0.41 -2.75
N GLU A 111 -27.49 1.11 -1.72
CA GLU A 111 -26.96 2.46 -1.89
C GLU A 111 -25.65 2.48 -2.69
N ALA A 112 -24.77 1.50 -2.48
CA ALA A 112 -23.50 1.43 -3.19
C ALA A 112 -23.64 1.18 -4.69
N LYS A 113 -24.75 0.60 -5.16
CA LYS A 113 -25.04 0.40 -6.60
C LYS A 113 -25.09 1.71 -7.40
N GLU A 114 -25.37 2.83 -6.75
CA GLU A 114 -25.36 4.14 -7.41
C GLU A 114 -23.95 4.64 -7.75
N PHE A 115 -22.93 4.12 -7.05
CA PHE A 115 -21.55 4.62 -7.12
C PHE A 115 -20.55 3.59 -7.66
N VAL A 116 -20.88 2.30 -7.56
CA VAL A 116 -19.96 1.20 -7.85
C VAL A 116 -20.52 0.31 -8.94
N SER A 117 -19.83 0.25 -10.09
CA SER A 117 -20.20 -0.68 -11.17
C SER A 117 -20.13 -2.13 -10.69
N PRO A 118 -21.05 -3.02 -11.11
CA PRO A 118 -21.00 -4.45 -10.76
C PRO A 118 -19.68 -5.15 -11.12
N THR A 119 -18.95 -4.67 -12.13
CA THR A 119 -17.66 -5.24 -12.56
C THR A 119 -16.46 -4.67 -11.82
N THR A 120 -16.67 -3.69 -10.94
CA THR A 120 -15.59 -3.08 -10.16
C THR A 120 -14.96 -4.13 -9.25
N GLN A 121 -13.63 -4.22 -9.27
CA GLN A 121 -12.87 -5.01 -8.31
C GLN A 121 -13.00 -4.41 -6.91
N VAL A 122 -13.34 -5.23 -5.93
CA VAL A 122 -13.42 -4.87 -4.52
C VAL A 122 -12.45 -5.72 -3.71
N ILE A 123 -11.87 -5.14 -2.66
CA ILE A 123 -11.12 -5.88 -1.64
C ILE A 123 -12.05 -6.12 -0.46
N VAL A 124 -12.12 -7.36 0.01
CA VAL A 124 -13.05 -7.77 1.05
C VAL A 124 -12.30 -8.07 2.33
N LEU A 125 -12.85 -7.55 3.44
CA LEU A 125 -12.61 -8.06 4.78
C LEU A 125 -13.89 -8.76 5.24
N GLU A 126 -13.73 -9.90 5.87
CA GLU A 126 -14.85 -10.67 6.42
C GLU A 126 -14.43 -11.31 7.73
N LYS A 127 -15.37 -11.32 8.68
CA LYS A 127 -15.25 -12.06 9.91
C LYS A 127 -16.64 -12.44 10.42
N ASP A 128 -16.81 -13.71 10.74
CA ASP A 128 -18.05 -14.28 11.31
C ASP A 128 -19.31 -13.91 10.51
N GLY A 129 -19.19 -13.90 9.17
CA GLY A 129 -20.25 -13.53 8.22
C GLY A 129 -20.43 -12.02 8.02
N VAL A 130 -19.78 -11.18 8.83
CA VAL A 130 -19.83 -9.72 8.68
C VAL A 130 -18.75 -9.29 7.69
N ALA A 131 -19.17 -8.83 6.51
CA ALA A 131 -18.27 -8.47 5.43
C ALA A 131 -18.33 -6.98 5.05
N ARG A 132 -17.16 -6.44 4.70
CA ARG A 132 -16.97 -5.09 4.16
C ARG A 132 -16.21 -5.14 2.84
N ALA A 133 -16.79 -4.56 1.80
CA ALA A 133 -16.15 -4.36 0.52
C ALA A 133 -15.50 -2.97 0.42
N HIS A 134 -14.32 -2.93 -0.19
CA HIS A 134 -13.57 -1.70 -0.46
C HIS A 134 -13.33 -1.61 -1.96
N PRO A 135 -14.21 -0.91 -2.71
CA PRO A 135 -14.05 -0.72 -4.15
C PRO A 135 -12.77 0.06 -4.44
N GLN A 136 -11.96 -0.45 -5.38
CA GLN A 136 -10.66 0.13 -5.71
C GLN A 136 -10.72 1.63 -6.03
N PRO A 137 -11.65 2.14 -6.87
CA PRO A 137 -11.74 3.58 -7.14
C PRO A 137 -12.06 4.42 -5.91
N GLN A 138 -12.78 3.86 -4.93
CA GLN A 138 -13.22 4.57 -3.72
C GLN A 138 -12.08 4.67 -2.70
N ILE A 139 -11.31 3.59 -2.52
CA ILE A 139 -10.21 3.55 -1.53
C ILE A 139 -8.89 4.12 -2.06
N MET A 140 -8.75 4.29 -3.38
CA MET A 140 -7.53 4.77 -4.02
C MET A 140 -7.00 6.10 -3.49
N ARG A 141 -7.86 7.11 -3.23
CA ARG A 141 -7.42 8.39 -2.67
C ARG A 141 -7.12 8.31 -1.16
N PRO A 142 -8.06 7.84 -0.30
CA PRO A 142 -7.84 7.81 1.14
C PRO A 142 -6.73 6.85 1.56
N HIS A 143 -6.47 5.78 0.79
CA HIS A 143 -5.51 4.70 1.05
C HIS A 143 -5.73 3.92 2.36
N LEU A 144 -6.41 4.50 3.36
CA LEU A 144 -6.78 3.89 4.63
C LEU A 144 -8.29 4.04 4.83
N ALA A 145 -8.95 2.95 5.20
CA ALA A 145 -10.36 2.94 5.55
C ALA A 145 -10.59 2.07 6.81
N GLY A 146 -11.17 2.65 7.85
CA GLY A 146 -11.48 1.98 9.10
C GLY A 146 -12.44 2.82 9.96
N THR A 147 -12.91 2.21 11.05
CA THR A 147 -13.90 2.79 11.98
C THR A 147 -13.48 2.49 13.40
N GLU A 148 -13.86 3.34 14.36
CA GLU A 148 -13.63 3.07 15.79
C GLU A 148 -14.26 1.74 16.24
N ASP A 149 -15.44 1.38 15.70
CA ASP A 149 -16.13 0.12 16.00
C ASP A 149 -15.46 -1.12 15.40
N GLY A 150 -14.47 -0.94 14.52
CA GLY A 150 -13.80 -2.05 13.83
C GLY A 150 -14.75 -2.88 12.95
N LEU A 151 -14.40 -4.14 12.69
CA LEU A 151 -15.21 -5.15 11.99
C LEU A 151 -15.52 -6.30 12.95
N ALA A 152 -16.81 -6.61 13.14
CA ALA A 152 -17.25 -7.62 14.11
C ALA A 152 -16.62 -7.44 15.51
N GLY A 153 -16.53 -6.18 15.96
CA GLY A 153 -15.97 -5.80 17.26
C GLY A 153 -14.44 -5.80 17.35
N GLU A 154 -13.72 -6.09 16.26
CA GLU A 154 -12.27 -6.05 16.24
C GLU A 154 -11.71 -4.88 15.42
N ASN A 155 -10.72 -4.21 15.99
CA ASN A 155 -10.02 -3.11 15.35
C ASN A 155 -9.27 -3.60 14.09
N VAL A 156 -9.70 -3.10 12.93
CA VAL A 156 -9.09 -3.37 11.63
C VAL A 156 -9.15 -2.11 10.77
N VAL A 157 -8.04 -1.85 10.08
CA VAL A 157 -7.93 -0.83 9.05
C VAL A 157 -7.56 -1.51 7.73
N MET A 158 -8.34 -1.21 6.69
CA MET A 158 -7.96 -1.55 5.33
C MET A 158 -6.93 -0.53 4.84
N THR A 159 -5.81 -1.04 4.33
CA THR A 159 -4.79 -0.25 3.63
C THR A 159 -4.84 -0.58 2.14
N PHE A 160 -4.62 0.39 1.27
CA PHE A 160 -4.61 0.17 -0.17
C PHE A 160 -3.53 1.01 -0.86
N CYS A 161 -2.76 0.38 -1.73
CA CYS A 161 -1.82 1.05 -2.63
C CYS A 161 -2.26 0.85 -4.08
N ALA A 162 -2.63 1.94 -4.75
CA ALA A 162 -3.07 1.90 -6.13
C ALA A 162 -1.95 1.52 -7.12
N ILE A 163 -0.71 1.89 -6.81
CA ILE A 163 0.47 1.56 -7.63
C ILE A 163 0.84 0.07 -7.51
N ALA A 164 0.71 -0.52 -6.32
CA ALA A 164 0.91 -1.96 -6.13
C ALA A 164 -0.30 -2.80 -6.57
N ASN A 165 -1.47 -2.17 -6.68
CA ASN A 165 -2.77 -2.82 -6.72
C ASN A 165 -2.97 -3.77 -5.53
N LEU A 166 -2.55 -3.34 -4.33
CA LEU A 166 -2.51 -4.18 -3.13
C LEU A 166 -3.35 -3.59 -2.00
N GLY A 167 -4.39 -4.34 -1.61
CA GLY A 167 -5.19 -4.08 -0.41
C GLY A 167 -4.85 -5.07 0.69
N LEU A 168 -4.59 -4.59 1.91
CA LEU A 168 -4.26 -5.41 3.07
C LEU A 168 -4.96 -4.86 4.31
N GLY A 169 -5.59 -5.75 5.07
CA GLY A 169 -6.16 -5.41 6.37
C GLY A 169 -5.15 -5.65 7.48
N TYR A 170 -5.12 -4.73 8.45
CA TYR A 170 -4.27 -4.84 9.64
C TYR A 170 -5.05 -4.45 10.88
N THR A 171 -4.76 -5.09 12.01
CA THR A 171 -5.02 -4.45 13.30
C THR A 171 -3.91 -3.42 13.53
N PRO A 172 -4.22 -2.11 13.64
CA PRO A 172 -3.22 -1.04 13.75
C PRO A 172 -2.64 -0.96 15.16
N GLU A 173 -2.13 -2.08 15.67
CA GLU A 173 -1.53 -2.23 16.99
C GLU A 173 -0.29 -3.10 16.91
N VAL A 174 0.73 -2.77 17.71
CA VAL A 174 1.93 -3.58 17.89
C VAL A 174 2.19 -3.71 19.39
N GLU A 175 2.31 -4.94 19.87
CA GLU A 175 2.51 -5.25 21.30
C GLU A 175 1.46 -4.58 22.21
N GLY A 176 0.20 -4.55 21.75
CA GLY A 176 -0.93 -3.94 22.46
C GLY A 176 -0.95 -2.41 22.44
N GLN A 177 -0.01 -1.76 21.73
CA GLN A 177 0.01 -0.31 21.58
C GLN A 177 -0.57 0.10 20.23
N LYS A 178 -1.54 1.01 20.25
CA LYS A 178 -2.13 1.60 19.05
C LYS A 178 -1.06 2.33 18.24
N ILE A 179 -1.06 2.10 16.94
CA ILE A 179 -0.24 2.79 15.95
C ILE A 179 -1.07 3.87 15.28
N ASP A 180 -0.50 5.07 15.16
CA ASP A 180 -1.16 6.18 14.49
C ASP A 180 -0.72 6.25 13.02
N LEU A 181 -1.37 5.47 12.15
CA LEU A 181 -0.98 5.33 10.75
C LEU A 181 -1.29 6.59 9.93
N GLU A 182 -0.32 7.05 9.15
CA GLU A 182 -0.47 8.10 8.15
C GLU A 182 0.23 7.70 6.85
N VAL A 183 -0.34 8.05 5.71
CA VAL A 183 0.25 7.80 4.40
C VAL A 183 1.18 8.94 4.04
N LEU A 184 2.47 8.66 3.82
CA LEU A 184 3.44 9.73 3.53
C LEU A 184 4.12 9.64 2.17
N ALA A 185 4.36 8.43 1.68
CA ALA A 185 5.13 8.23 0.47
C ALA A 185 4.84 6.85 -0.14
N GLN A 186 5.54 6.55 -1.23
CA GLN A 186 5.68 5.21 -1.77
C GLN A 186 7.16 4.93 -2.05
N HIS A 187 7.52 3.65 -2.02
CA HIS A 187 8.81 3.14 -2.46
C HIS A 187 8.67 1.67 -2.86
N GLY A 188 9.45 1.21 -3.84
CA GLY A 188 9.28 -0.14 -4.40
C GLY A 188 7.88 -0.35 -5.01
N ASN A 189 7.26 0.71 -5.54
CA ASN A 189 5.87 0.71 -6.00
C ASN A 189 4.84 0.27 -4.94
N ASN A 190 5.18 0.36 -3.65
CA ASN A 190 4.27 0.07 -2.55
C ASN A 190 4.23 1.22 -1.53
N LEU A 191 3.12 1.31 -0.80
CA LEU A 191 2.83 2.39 0.11
C LEU A 191 3.76 2.39 1.33
N VAL A 192 4.22 3.59 1.70
CA VAL A 192 4.99 3.83 2.92
C VAL A 192 4.14 4.64 3.88
N LEU A 193 3.88 4.02 5.02
CA LEU A 193 3.14 4.58 6.13
C LEU A 193 4.11 5.17 7.16
N ARG A 194 3.64 6.09 7.99
CA ARG A 194 4.30 6.55 9.21
C ARG A 194 3.44 6.20 10.41
N ASP A 195 4.07 5.70 11.47
CA ASP A 195 3.49 5.70 12.81
C ASP A 195 3.75 7.06 13.46
N ASN A 196 2.73 7.92 13.52
CA ASN A 196 2.85 9.28 14.06
C ASN A 196 3.20 9.32 15.55
N ASN A 197 2.96 8.22 16.30
CA ASN A 197 3.37 8.14 17.70
C ASN A 197 4.90 8.07 17.85
N THR A 198 5.60 7.51 16.86
CA THR A 198 7.05 7.25 16.94
C THR A 198 7.86 7.95 15.83
N GLY A 199 7.21 8.42 14.77
CA GLY A 199 7.84 8.92 13.56
C GLY A 199 8.45 7.83 12.68
N GLU A 200 8.24 6.55 12.98
CA GLU A 200 8.87 5.46 12.23
C GLU A 200 8.12 5.13 10.94
N PRO A 201 8.84 4.99 9.81
CA PRO A 201 8.25 4.53 8.56
C PRO A 201 7.94 3.02 8.64
N LEU A 202 6.89 2.62 7.94
CA LEU A 202 6.43 1.24 7.81
C LEU A 202 6.09 0.97 6.36
N GLN A 203 6.56 -0.14 5.81
CA GLN A 203 6.19 -0.55 4.44
C GLN A 203 4.89 -1.36 4.51
N GLN A 204 3.89 -0.95 3.74
CA GLN A 204 2.54 -1.55 3.79
C GLN A 204 2.58 -3.06 3.53
N ILE A 205 3.35 -3.56 2.57
CA ILE A 205 3.40 -4.99 2.23
C ILE A 205 3.90 -5.89 3.38
N TYR A 206 4.67 -5.32 4.30
CA TYR A 206 5.28 -6.04 5.43
C TYR A 206 4.53 -5.86 6.74
N GLY A 207 3.87 -4.73 6.95
CA GLY A 207 3.08 -4.51 8.17
C GLY A 207 3.92 -4.30 9.45
N PHE A 208 5.22 -4.02 9.35
CA PHE A 208 6.08 -3.68 10.51
C PHE A 208 7.00 -2.48 10.22
N ARG A 209 7.44 -1.80 11.29
CA ARG A 209 8.24 -0.57 11.17
C ARG A 209 9.63 -0.90 10.64
N ALA A 210 10.23 -0.01 9.86
CA ALA A 210 11.56 -0.21 9.28
C ALA A 210 12.66 -0.47 10.32
N LYS A 211 12.57 0.13 11.52
CA LYS A 211 13.51 -0.13 12.62
C LYS A 211 13.39 -1.54 13.22
N ASP A 212 12.24 -2.19 13.02
CA ASP A 212 11.91 -3.50 13.59
C ASP A 212 12.25 -4.63 12.60
N GLN A 213 12.91 -4.33 11.50
CA GLN A 213 13.33 -5.28 10.47
C GLN A 213 14.51 -6.15 10.93
N ASP A 214 14.46 -7.45 10.64
CA ASP A 214 15.63 -8.32 10.78
C ASP A 214 16.60 -8.15 9.60
N THR A 215 17.73 -7.49 9.87
CA THR A 215 18.80 -7.26 8.87
C THR A 215 19.68 -8.47 8.57
N ALA A 216 19.56 -9.56 9.34
CA ALA A 216 20.28 -10.82 9.06
C ALA A 216 19.65 -11.62 7.91
N THR A 217 18.37 -11.39 7.62
CA THR A 217 17.68 -12.00 6.49
C THR A 217 18.05 -11.30 5.18
N SER A 218 17.96 -12.01 4.04
CA SER A 218 18.34 -11.49 2.71
C SER A 218 17.44 -10.38 2.16
N GLY A 219 16.50 -9.85 2.96
CA GLY A 219 15.62 -8.73 2.63
C GLY A 219 14.74 -8.28 3.79
N PRO A 220 13.84 -7.30 3.60
CA PRO A 220 12.90 -6.83 4.61
C PRO A 220 11.72 -7.78 4.84
N VAL A 221 11.98 -9.09 4.84
CA VAL A 221 10.93 -10.11 4.80
C VAL A 221 10.38 -10.43 6.19
N CYS A 222 11.20 -10.23 7.24
CA CYS A 222 10.86 -10.61 8.60
C CYS A 222 11.08 -9.46 9.59
N PRO A 223 10.21 -9.31 10.60
CA PRO A 223 10.52 -8.49 11.76
C PRO A 223 11.55 -9.20 12.67
N LEU A 224 12.29 -8.43 13.49
CA LEU A 224 13.21 -8.94 14.52
C LEU A 224 12.57 -9.98 15.44
N ARG A 225 11.25 -9.83 15.67
CA ARG A 225 10.42 -10.83 16.33
C ARG A 225 8.97 -10.70 15.83
N PRO A 226 8.19 -11.80 15.79
CA PRO A 226 6.83 -11.79 15.25
C PRO A 226 5.89 -10.75 15.90
N THR A 227 6.09 -10.44 17.19
CA THR A 227 5.24 -9.50 17.95
C THR A 227 5.37 -8.04 17.53
N LEU A 228 6.39 -7.68 16.74
CA LEU A 228 6.62 -6.30 16.26
C LEU A 228 5.87 -5.96 14.96
N MET A 229 5.16 -6.92 14.40
CA MET A 229 4.35 -6.75 13.20
C MET A 229 2.88 -6.52 13.58
N MET A 230 2.21 -5.63 12.85
CA MET A 230 0.76 -5.49 12.95
C MET A 230 0.11 -6.80 12.54
N ARG A 231 -0.89 -7.26 13.29
CA ARG A 231 -1.59 -8.50 12.96
C ARG A 231 -2.28 -8.35 11.60
N PRO A 232 -1.90 -9.16 10.58
CA PRO A 232 -2.56 -9.13 9.28
C PRO A 232 -3.96 -9.76 9.37
N TRP A 233 -4.86 -9.26 8.53
CA TRP A 233 -6.20 -9.83 8.34
C TRP A 233 -6.30 -10.52 6.99
N PRO A 234 -7.04 -11.64 6.89
CA PRO A 234 -7.35 -12.23 5.61
C PRO A 234 -8.07 -11.23 4.71
N THR A 235 -7.48 -11.00 3.53
CA THR A 235 -8.07 -10.16 2.49
C THR A 235 -8.14 -10.95 1.20
N PHE A 236 -9.18 -10.70 0.41
CA PHE A 236 -9.36 -11.33 -0.89
C PHE A 236 -10.09 -10.37 -1.83
N ARG A 237 -10.10 -10.72 -3.10
CA ARG A 237 -10.65 -9.88 -4.17
C ARG A 237 -11.73 -10.59 -4.94
N MET A 238 -12.68 -9.80 -5.40
CA MET A 238 -13.79 -10.24 -6.25
C MET A 238 -14.37 -9.04 -6.98
N THR A 239 -15.31 -9.30 -7.89
CA THR A 239 -16.14 -8.23 -8.45
C THR A 239 -17.17 -7.76 -7.42
N PHE A 240 -17.65 -6.52 -7.55
CA PHE A 240 -18.73 -6.01 -6.70
C PHE A 240 -20.00 -6.88 -6.85
N ARG A 241 -20.26 -7.41 -8.05
CA ARG A 241 -21.31 -8.41 -8.27
C ARG A 241 -21.07 -9.70 -7.49
N GLY A 242 -19.83 -10.20 -7.46
CA GLY A 242 -19.46 -11.34 -6.62
C GLY A 242 -19.76 -11.07 -5.15
N PHE A 243 -19.41 -9.88 -4.66
CA PHE A 243 -19.68 -9.46 -3.28
C PHE A 243 -21.17 -9.42 -2.96
N GLN A 244 -21.99 -8.86 -3.85
CA GLN A 244 -23.45 -8.81 -3.70
C GLN A 244 -24.09 -10.19 -3.56
N LYS A 245 -23.53 -11.20 -4.24
CA LYS A 245 -24.01 -12.58 -4.14
C LYS A 245 -23.50 -13.28 -2.88
N ALA A 246 -22.24 -13.07 -2.53
CA ALA A 246 -21.59 -13.75 -1.41
C ALA A 246 -22.05 -13.22 -0.05
N TYR A 247 -22.27 -11.90 0.03
CA TYR A 247 -22.57 -11.17 1.25
C TYR A 247 -23.72 -10.18 1.01
N PRO A 248 -24.97 -10.64 0.88
CA PRO A 248 -26.12 -9.77 0.59
C PRO A 248 -26.36 -8.70 1.66
N ASP A 249 -25.97 -8.98 2.91
CA ASP A 249 -26.04 -8.04 4.04
C ASP A 249 -24.71 -7.31 4.28
N GLY A 250 -23.73 -7.50 3.38
CA GLY A 250 -22.43 -6.85 3.44
C GLY A 250 -22.53 -5.34 3.24
N THR A 251 -21.52 -4.63 3.75
CA THR A 251 -21.44 -3.17 3.62
C THR A 251 -20.28 -2.74 2.72
N VAL A 252 -20.37 -1.55 2.15
CA VAL A 252 -19.44 -1.07 1.12
C VAL A 252 -18.88 0.29 1.52
N PHE A 253 -17.56 0.41 1.48
CA PHE A 253 -16.88 1.70 1.67
C PHE A 253 -17.14 2.63 0.48
N LEU A 254 -17.63 3.84 0.75
CA LEU A 254 -17.77 4.90 -0.25
C LEU A 254 -17.06 6.17 0.21
N ASN A 255 -16.14 6.66 -0.61
CA ASN A 255 -15.46 7.93 -0.38
C ASN A 255 -16.25 9.05 -1.06
N LYS A 256 -17.39 9.43 -0.46
CA LYS A 256 -18.28 10.43 -1.04
C LYS A 256 -17.62 11.83 -1.03
N PRO A 257 -17.87 12.66 -2.06
CA PRO A 257 -17.33 14.01 -2.10
C PRO A 257 -17.79 14.86 -0.90
N PRO A 258 -16.94 15.78 -0.41
CA PRO A 258 -17.29 16.63 0.72
C PRO A 258 -18.32 17.69 0.32
N SER A 259 -19.16 18.10 1.28
CA SER A 259 -20.11 19.21 1.08
C SER A 259 -19.43 20.59 0.95
N ASN A 260 -18.17 20.71 1.38
CA ASN A 260 -17.40 21.95 1.27
C ASN A 260 -16.93 22.15 -0.18
N PRO A 261 -17.26 23.28 -0.85
CA PRO A 261 -16.97 23.48 -2.26
C PRO A 261 -15.47 23.60 -2.59
N LEU A 262 -14.66 24.16 -1.69
CA LEU A 262 -13.21 24.27 -1.90
C LEU A 262 -12.54 22.90 -1.80
N LEU A 263 -12.93 22.11 -0.80
CA LEU A 263 -12.45 20.74 -0.65
C LEU A 263 -12.94 19.86 -1.80
N TYR A 264 -14.17 20.05 -2.28
CA TYR A 264 -14.70 19.35 -3.45
C TYR A 264 -13.83 19.60 -4.69
N LEU A 265 -13.45 20.86 -4.94
CA LEU A 265 -12.59 21.20 -6.08
C LEU A 265 -11.20 20.59 -5.96
N LEU A 266 -10.61 20.60 -4.76
CA LEU A 266 -9.33 19.93 -4.50
C LEU A 266 -9.43 18.43 -4.74
N ASP A 267 -10.45 17.80 -4.15
CA ASP A 267 -10.75 16.37 -4.27
C ASP A 267 -10.95 15.96 -5.72
N PHE A 268 -11.70 16.75 -6.49
CA PHE A 268 -11.94 16.55 -7.92
C PHE A 268 -10.65 16.61 -8.73
N ALA A 269 -9.81 17.62 -8.49
CA ALA A 269 -8.52 17.76 -9.18
C ALA A 269 -7.59 16.58 -8.87
N MET A 270 -7.56 16.14 -7.60
CA MET A 270 -6.78 14.98 -7.19
C MET A 270 -7.31 13.69 -7.81
N GLU A 271 -8.62 13.44 -7.75
CA GLU A 271 -9.23 12.25 -8.36
C GLU A 271 -8.97 12.18 -9.86
N LEU A 272 -9.04 13.30 -10.59
CA LEU A 272 -8.70 13.34 -12.00
C LEU A 272 -7.24 12.93 -12.24
N ALA A 273 -6.31 13.48 -11.45
CA ALA A 273 -4.89 13.16 -11.56
C ALA A 273 -4.60 11.69 -11.21
N PHE A 274 -5.19 11.17 -10.13
CA PHE A 274 -5.07 9.77 -9.72
C PHE A 274 -5.64 8.84 -10.78
N ASN A 275 -6.88 9.07 -11.24
CA ASN A 275 -7.51 8.24 -12.26
C ASN A 275 -6.66 8.19 -13.54
N ALA A 276 -6.19 9.33 -14.05
CA ALA A 276 -5.35 9.36 -15.25
C ALA A 276 -4.03 8.58 -15.04
N THR A 277 -3.37 8.79 -13.90
CA THR A 277 -2.08 8.18 -13.58
C THR A 277 -2.20 6.67 -13.36
N ILE A 278 -3.23 6.22 -12.66
CA ILE A 278 -3.47 4.81 -12.37
C ILE A 278 -3.97 4.06 -13.61
N GLN A 279 -4.86 4.64 -14.41
CA GLN A 279 -5.25 4.03 -15.69
C GLN A 279 -4.04 3.82 -16.61
N LYS A 280 -3.15 4.81 -16.69
CA LYS A 280 -1.86 4.67 -17.39
C LYS A 280 -1.00 3.56 -16.76
N HIS A 281 -0.89 3.52 -15.43
CA HIS A 281 -0.13 2.49 -14.73
C HIS A 281 -0.62 1.06 -15.01
N HIS A 282 -1.93 0.85 -15.10
CA HIS A 282 -2.53 -0.45 -15.35
C HIS A 282 -2.36 -0.92 -16.81
N THR A 283 -2.23 0.02 -17.75
CA THR A 283 -2.20 -0.27 -19.19
C THR A 283 -0.80 -0.30 -19.78
N GLU A 284 0.17 0.41 -19.17
CA GLU A 284 1.56 0.39 -19.61
C GLU A 284 2.34 -0.76 -18.98
N ALA A 285 3.09 -1.51 -19.80
CA ALA A 285 3.96 -2.58 -19.31
C ALA A 285 5.05 -2.03 -18.36
N ARG A 286 5.54 -0.81 -18.57
CA ARG A 286 6.59 -0.25 -17.73
C ARG A 286 5.99 0.35 -16.45
N PRO A 287 6.59 0.12 -15.27
CA PRO A 287 6.26 0.88 -14.08
C PRO A 287 6.44 2.39 -14.28
N ILE A 288 5.42 3.17 -13.93
CA ILE A 288 5.46 4.63 -14.12
C ILE A 288 6.25 5.36 -13.03
N MET A 289 6.27 4.80 -11.81
CA MET A 289 7.06 5.34 -10.70
C MET A 289 8.45 4.70 -10.75
N GLN A 290 9.49 5.53 -10.63
CA GLN A 290 10.90 5.15 -10.75
C GLN A 290 11.52 4.84 -9.38
N ASN A 291 10.82 4.12 -8.52
CA ASN A 291 11.25 3.85 -7.15
C ASN A 291 11.50 2.36 -6.86
N LEU A 292 11.65 1.53 -7.89
CA LEU A 292 12.13 0.15 -7.76
C LEU A 292 13.64 0.14 -7.50
N GLU A 293 14.08 -0.70 -6.56
CA GLU A 293 15.51 -0.88 -6.27
C GLU A 293 16.13 -1.98 -7.12
N ARG A 294 15.32 -2.96 -7.52
CA ARG A 294 15.74 -4.09 -8.33
C ARG A 294 15.39 -3.89 -9.80
N SER A 295 16.08 -4.65 -10.66
CA SER A 295 15.67 -4.80 -12.05
C SER A 295 14.33 -5.54 -12.13
N ILE A 296 13.52 -5.19 -13.11
CA ILE A 296 12.25 -5.88 -13.39
C ILE A 296 12.53 -7.37 -13.63
N ASP A 297 11.81 -8.22 -12.91
CA ASP A 297 11.88 -9.67 -13.08
C ASP A 297 11.10 -10.11 -14.33
N PRO A 298 11.75 -10.74 -15.32
CA PRO A 298 11.12 -11.10 -16.59
C PRO A 298 10.30 -12.39 -16.56
N ARG A 299 10.23 -13.12 -15.42
CA ARG A 299 9.55 -14.42 -15.35
C ARG A 299 8.03 -14.34 -15.62
N LEU A 300 7.41 -13.19 -15.36
CA LEU A 300 6.02 -12.88 -15.72
C LEU A 300 5.92 -11.46 -16.30
N PRO A 301 4.88 -11.16 -17.09
CA PRO A 301 4.55 -9.79 -17.45
C PRO A 301 4.40 -8.91 -16.19
N THR A 302 4.94 -7.70 -16.25
CA THR A 302 4.98 -6.77 -15.10
C THR A 302 3.64 -6.51 -14.44
N LYS A 303 2.56 -6.49 -15.24
CA LYS A 303 1.18 -6.21 -14.80
C LYS A 303 0.33 -7.45 -14.58
N SER A 304 0.92 -8.65 -14.65
CA SER A 304 0.23 -9.86 -14.21
C SER A 304 -0.18 -9.72 -12.75
N TYR A 305 -1.45 -10.04 -12.47
CA TYR A 305 -1.93 -10.15 -11.10
C TYR A 305 -1.45 -11.46 -10.51
N VAL A 306 -0.90 -11.39 -9.30
CA VAL A 306 -0.46 -12.56 -8.55
C VAL A 306 -1.08 -12.56 -7.16
N TRP A 307 -1.33 -13.75 -6.64
CA TRP A 307 -1.68 -13.98 -5.25
C TRP A 307 -0.44 -14.48 -4.56
N GLY A 308 0.27 -13.58 -3.89
CA GLY A 308 1.52 -13.90 -3.21
C GLY A 308 1.27 -14.31 -1.77
N VAL A 309 2.02 -15.29 -1.28
CA VAL A 309 2.08 -15.71 0.11
C VAL A 309 3.54 -15.78 0.53
N ASN A 310 3.87 -15.21 1.68
CA ASN A 310 5.18 -15.34 2.30
C ASN A 310 5.03 -15.75 3.76
N ILE A 311 5.71 -16.82 4.16
CA ILE A 311 5.70 -17.35 5.52
C ILE A 311 7.16 -17.66 5.87
N GLY A 312 7.71 -16.90 6.82
CA GLY A 312 9.15 -16.88 7.07
C GLY A 312 9.92 -16.42 5.82
N GLU A 313 10.96 -17.16 5.45
CA GLU A 313 11.78 -16.87 4.26
C GLU A 313 11.19 -17.47 2.96
N ASP A 314 10.19 -18.33 3.05
CA ASP A 314 9.58 -18.96 1.90
C ASP A 314 8.47 -18.06 1.32
N ALA A 315 8.59 -17.76 0.03
CA ALA A 315 7.65 -16.91 -0.69
C ALA A 315 7.22 -17.59 -1.99
N CYS A 316 5.93 -17.67 -2.23
CA CYS A 316 5.39 -18.21 -3.47
C CYS A 316 4.23 -17.35 -3.96
N CYS A 317 4.04 -17.27 -5.26
CA CYS A 317 2.87 -16.61 -5.84
C CYS A 317 2.21 -17.45 -6.93
N TRP A 318 0.93 -17.20 -7.14
CA TRP A 318 0.14 -17.86 -8.17
C TRP A 318 -0.60 -16.86 -9.04
N THR A 319 -0.68 -17.16 -10.33
CA THR A 319 -1.61 -16.51 -11.25
C THR A 319 -2.96 -17.22 -11.19
N ASP A 320 -4.05 -16.48 -11.34
CA ASP A 320 -5.41 -17.03 -11.47
C ASP A 320 -5.52 -18.04 -12.62
N ASP A 321 -4.96 -17.73 -13.80
CA ASP A 321 -4.93 -18.63 -14.96
C ASP A 321 -4.36 -20.02 -14.63
N PHE A 322 -3.30 -20.07 -13.83
CA PHE A 322 -2.69 -21.34 -13.40
C PHE A 322 -3.62 -22.13 -12.48
N VAL A 323 -4.28 -21.47 -11.52
CA VAL A 323 -5.22 -22.15 -10.62
C VAL A 323 -6.42 -22.68 -11.41
N VAL A 324 -6.95 -21.87 -12.34
CA VAL A 324 -8.04 -22.28 -13.23
C VAL A 324 -7.65 -23.48 -14.10
N ALA A 325 -6.44 -23.45 -14.70
CA ALA A 325 -5.93 -24.55 -15.52
C ALA A 325 -5.73 -25.86 -14.72
N ASN A 326 -5.57 -25.78 -13.40
CA ASN A 326 -5.45 -26.93 -12.51
C ASN A 326 -6.79 -27.25 -11.82
N SER A 327 -7.89 -27.21 -12.57
CA SER A 327 -9.23 -27.57 -12.08
C SER A 327 -9.72 -26.69 -10.92
N ASN A 328 -9.32 -25.41 -10.92
CA ASN A 328 -9.69 -24.41 -9.90
C ASN A 328 -9.20 -24.69 -8.48
N LEU A 329 -8.29 -25.66 -8.28
CA LEU A 329 -7.87 -26.06 -6.94
C LEU A 329 -6.40 -26.52 -6.91
N ILE A 330 -5.60 -25.92 -6.04
CA ILE A 330 -4.20 -26.30 -5.81
C ILE A 330 -3.99 -26.57 -4.32
N ASN A 331 -3.50 -27.77 -4.00
CA ASN A 331 -2.89 -28.05 -2.71
C ASN A 331 -1.39 -27.72 -2.79
N THR A 332 -0.86 -27.01 -1.80
CA THR A 332 0.55 -26.59 -1.77
C THR A 332 1.02 -26.38 -0.33
N GLU A 333 2.31 -26.12 -0.17
CA GLU A 333 2.92 -25.74 1.11
C GLU A 333 3.80 -24.50 0.90
N VAL A 334 3.77 -23.57 1.87
CA VAL A 334 4.68 -22.42 1.95
C VAL A 334 5.17 -22.29 3.39
N GLY A 335 6.48 -22.28 3.61
CA GLY A 335 7.06 -22.11 4.94
C GLY A 335 6.62 -23.18 5.95
N GLY A 336 6.34 -24.41 5.49
CA GLY A 336 5.80 -25.49 6.33
C GLY A 336 4.29 -25.43 6.58
N GLN A 337 3.60 -24.37 6.13
CA GLN A 337 2.15 -24.25 6.24
C GLN A 337 1.49 -24.85 5.00
N ALA A 338 0.66 -25.88 5.20
CA ALA A 338 -0.19 -26.41 4.15
C ALA A 338 -1.29 -25.39 3.79
N LEU A 339 -1.46 -25.15 2.50
CA LEU A 339 -2.37 -24.17 1.93
C LEU A 339 -3.18 -24.77 0.79
N VAL A 340 -4.37 -24.22 0.57
CA VAL A 340 -5.23 -24.52 -0.57
C VAL A 340 -5.58 -23.24 -1.29
N LEU A 341 -5.25 -23.17 -2.58
CA LEU A 341 -5.74 -22.11 -3.46
C LEU A 341 -6.98 -22.60 -4.18
N ALA A 342 -8.04 -21.80 -4.19
CA ALA A 342 -9.30 -22.14 -4.83
C ALA A 342 -9.87 -20.96 -5.59
N TRP A 343 -10.12 -21.16 -6.89
CA TRP A 343 -10.85 -20.21 -7.72
C TRP A 343 -12.34 -20.53 -7.70
N ASP A 344 -13.16 -19.55 -7.35
CA ASP A 344 -14.61 -19.67 -7.46
C ASP A 344 -15.12 -18.87 -8.67
N PRO A 345 -15.71 -19.52 -9.70
CA PRO A 345 -16.20 -18.84 -10.90
C PRO A 345 -17.53 -18.09 -10.68
N ILE A 346 -18.29 -18.39 -9.63
CA ILE A 346 -19.58 -17.72 -9.32
C ILE A 346 -19.32 -16.35 -8.72
N TYR A 347 -18.33 -16.28 -7.83
CA TYR A 347 -17.92 -15.06 -7.12
C TYR A 347 -16.69 -14.37 -7.75
N GLU A 348 -16.07 -14.99 -8.76
CA GLU A 348 -14.91 -14.47 -9.51
C GLU A 348 -13.75 -14.10 -8.57
N SER A 349 -13.39 -15.05 -7.71
CA SER A 349 -12.46 -14.82 -6.61
C SER A 349 -11.48 -15.98 -6.44
N LEU A 350 -10.18 -15.64 -6.39
CA LEU A 350 -9.13 -16.56 -5.96
C LEU A 350 -8.90 -16.37 -4.46
N SER A 351 -9.09 -17.46 -3.72
CA SER A 351 -8.97 -17.53 -2.27
C SER A 351 -7.80 -18.44 -1.88
N VAL A 352 -7.09 -18.08 -0.80
CA VAL A 352 -6.04 -18.90 -0.20
C VAL A 352 -6.47 -19.28 1.21
N TRP A 353 -6.49 -20.57 1.48
CA TRP A 353 -6.97 -21.16 2.73
C TRP A 353 -5.83 -21.87 3.45
N VAL A 354 -5.85 -21.81 4.78
CA VAL A 354 -5.00 -22.64 5.63
C VAL A 354 -5.60 -24.05 5.67
N ASN A 355 -4.81 -25.06 5.31
CA ASN A 355 -5.21 -26.45 5.39
C ASN A 355 -4.60 -27.11 6.63
N ASP A 356 -5.41 -27.22 7.69
CA ASP A 356 -5.07 -27.87 8.95
C ASP A 356 -5.64 -29.30 9.06
N THR A 357 -6.22 -29.83 7.99
CA THR A 357 -6.87 -31.15 7.97
C THR A 357 -5.90 -32.33 7.91
N GLY A 358 -4.63 -32.06 7.57
CA GLY A 358 -3.57 -33.08 7.43
C GLY A 358 -3.60 -33.87 6.13
N GLU A 359 -4.60 -33.67 5.27
CA GLU A 359 -4.75 -34.37 3.99
C GLU A 359 -5.00 -33.37 2.84
N PRO A 360 -4.72 -33.73 1.58
CA PRO A 360 -5.06 -32.89 0.43
C PRO A 360 -6.57 -32.67 0.32
N VAL A 361 -6.98 -31.42 0.13
CA VAL A 361 -8.38 -31.04 -0.09
C VAL A 361 -8.77 -31.35 -1.52
N SER A 362 -9.87 -32.08 -1.71
CA SER A 362 -10.39 -32.43 -3.05
C SER A 362 -11.52 -31.50 -3.52
N LYS A 363 -12.19 -30.83 -2.58
CA LYS A 363 -13.30 -29.91 -2.84
C LYS A 363 -13.39 -28.89 -1.72
N ILE A 364 -13.59 -27.64 -2.10
CA ILE A 364 -13.84 -26.51 -1.20
C ILE A 364 -14.84 -25.58 -1.87
N ASP A 365 -15.74 -24.98 -1.09
CA ASP A 365 -16.58 -23.91 -1.59
C ASP A 365 -15.96 -22.52 -1.34
N PHE A 366 -16.62 -21.48 -1.80
CA PHE A 366 -16.16 -20.11 -1.60
C PHE A 366 -16.01 -19.69 -0.12
N PHE A 367 -16.76 -20.33 0.78
CA PHE A 367 -16.74 -20.00 2.20
C PHE A 367 -15.72 -20.82 2.97
N GLY A 368 -15.04 -21.77 2.33
CA GLY A 368 -14.00 -22.60 2.93
C GLY A 368 -14.50 -23.94 3.46
N ALA A 369 -15.77 -24.29 3.20
CA ALA A 369 -16.31 -25.56 3.62
C ALA A 369 -15.78 -26.69 2.73
N THR A 370 -15.27 -27.73 3.38
CA THR A 370 -14.75 -28.96 2.78
C THR A 370 -15.45 -30.16 3.40
N PRO A 371 -15.37 -31.37 2.80
CA PRO A 371 -15.83 -32.59 3.45
C PRO A 371 -15.15 -32.87 4.80
N GLN A 372 -13.98 -32.29 5.06
CA GLN A 372 -13.16 -32.48 6.26
C GLN A 372 -13.40 -31.40 7.33
N GLY A 373 -14.12 -30.32 7.01
CA GLY A 373 -14.37 -29.22 7.93
C GLY A 373 -14.33 -27.85 7.26
N GLN A 374 -14.29 -26.81 8.09
CA GLN A 374 -14.31 -25.41 7.69
C GLN A 374 -12.89 -24.83 7.75
N LEU A 375 -12.31 -24.52 6.59
CA LEU A 375 -10.99 -23.89 6.53
C LEU A 375 -11.07 -22.39 6.82
N GLN A 376 -9.97 -21.84 7.32
CA GLN A 376 -9.79 -20.41 7.53
C GLN A 376 -8.99 -19.79 6.38
N ARG A 377 -9.35 -18.57 5.98
CA ARG A 377 -8.58 -17.83 4.97
C ARG A 377 -7.21 -17.48 5.54
N SER A 378 -6.16 -17.59 4.73
CA SER A 378 -4.82 -17.21 5.15
C SER A 378 -4.72 -15.69 5.27
N PRO A 379 -4.22 -15.15 6.41
CA PRO A 379 -3.93 -13.73 6.55
C PRO A 379 -2.64 -13.31 5.82
N ASP A 380 -1.83 -14.26 5.38
CA ASP A 380 -0.52 -14.01 4.77
C ASP A 380 -0.60 -13.70 3.27
N VAL A 381 -1.77 -13.86 2.66
CA VAL A 381 -2.00 -13.59 1.24
C VAL A 381 -1.94 -12.09 0.93
N LYS A 382 -1.29 -11.76 -0.18
CA LYS A 382 -1.29 -10.42 -0.81
C LYS A 382 -2.04 -10.54 -2.14
N PRO A 383 -3.37 -10.34 -2.13
CA PRO A 383 -4.22 -10.77 -3.24
C PRO A 383 -4.18 -9.79 -4.42
N GLY A 384 -3.84 -10.30 -5.61
CA GLY A 384 -3.94 -9.57 -6.87
C GLY A 384 -2.97 -8.39 -6.99
N LEU A 385 -1.82 -8.41 -6.33
CA LEU A 385 -0.78 -7.40 -6.56
C LEU A 385 -0.11 -7.60 -7.93
N PHE A 386 0.50 -6.55 -8.46
CA PHE A 386 1.27 -6.69 -9.69
C PHE A 386 2.56 -7.47 -9.47
N TRP A 387 2.90 -8.34 -10.43
CA TRP A 387 4.12 -9.14 -10.43
C TRP A 387 5.40 -8.34 -10.20
N HIS A 388 5.57 -7.19 -10.88
CA HIS A 388 6.77 -6.37 -10.72
C HIS A 388 6.94 -5.79 -9.31
N VAL A 389 5.85 -5.68 -8.54
CA VAL A 389 5.89 -5.28 -7.13
C VAL A 389 6.17 -6.49 -6.25
N TRP A 390 5.52 -7.62 -6.50
CA TRP A 390 5.79 -8.86 -5.76
C TRP A 390 7.27 -9.25 -5.83
N SER A 391 7.84 -9.30 -7.05
CA SER A 391 9.24 -9.65 -7.29
C SER A 391 10.25 -8.61 -6.73
N GLU A 392 9.85 -7.35 -6.55
CA GLU A 392 10.68 -6.34 -5.87
C GLU A 392 10.86 -6.72 -4.39
N PHE A 393 9.81 -7.14 -3.70
CA PHE A 393 9.85 -7.46 -2.27
C PHE A 393 10.22 -8.91 -1.97
N PHE A 394 9.96 -9.84 -2.90
CA PHE A 394 10.20 -11.29 -2.75
C PHE A 394 10.93 -11.85 -3.99
N PRO A 395 12.19 -11.46 -4.26
CA PRO A 395 12.89 -11.83 -5.49
C PRO A 395 13.14 -13.34 -5.62
N HIS A 396 13.27 -14.05 -4.50
CA HIS A 396 13.48 -15.50 -4.47
C HIS A 396 12.20 -16.32 -4.61
N THR A 397 11.06 -15.68 -4.86
CA THR A 397 9.76 -16.32 -4.88
C THR A 397 9.65 -17.42 -5.93
N ASP A 398 8.98 -18.52 -5.57
CA ASP A 398 8.50 -19.50 -6.54
C ASP A 398 7.22 -19.01 -7.23
N ILE A 399 7.02 -19.44 -8.47
CA ILE A 399 5.84 -19.10 -9.27
C ILE A 399 5.07 -20.38 -9.53
N ASN A 400 3.75 -20.37 -9.24
CA ASN A 400 2.83 -21.44 -9.55
C ASN A 400 3.26 -22.81 -8.97
N ARG A 401 3.73 -22.82 -7.72
CA ARG A 401 4.09 -24.04 -7.00
C ARG A 401 2.86 -24.95 -6.86
N SER A 402 3.03 -26.26 -7.08
CA SER A 402 1.99 -27.26 -6.86
C SER A 402 2.50 -28.39 -5.97
N GLY A 403 1.63 -28.97 -5.15
CA GLY A 403 1.95 -30.02 -4.18
C GLY A 403 2.34 -31.39 -4.75
N ASN A 404 2.53 -31.51 -6.07
CA ASN A 404 3.04 -32.73 -6.71
C ASN A 404 4.58 -32.80 -6.73
N SER A 405 5.26 -32.29 -5.70
CA SER A 405 6.72 -32.35 -5.61
C SER A 405 7.20 -33.71 -5.08
N ASN A 406 7.00 -34.75 -5.89
CA ASN A 406 7.78 -36.00 -5.80
C ASN A 406 9.11 -35.90 -6.59
N SER A 407 9.61 -34.68 -6.85
CA SER A 407 10.79 -34.46 -7.71
C SER A 407 11.81 -33.45 -7.16
N ARG A 408 12.04 -33.41 -5.84
CA ARG A 408 13.34 -32.96 -5.32
C ARG A 408 14.34 -34.11 -5.30
N THR A 409 14.64 -34.68 -6.47
CA THR A 409 15.88 -35.43 -6.71
C THR A 409 16.41 -35.12 -8.10
N GLY A 410 17.55 -34.43 -8.15
CA GLY A 410 18.50 -34.49 -9.26
C GLY A 410 18.24 -33.60 -10.48
N GLN A 411 18.93 -32.45 -10.52
CA GLN A 411 19.78 -32.09 -11.66
C GLN A 411 20.68 -30.90 -11.28
N ALA A 412 21.81 -31.22 -10.65
CA ALA A 412 23.05 -30.52 -10.91
C ALA A 412 23.85 -31.43 -11.85
N ALA A 413 24.06 -30.96 -13.08
CA ALA A 413 25.09 -31.42 -13.99
C ALA A 413 25.63 -30.17 -14.71
#